data_AF-A0A0T0MB02-F1
#
_entry.id   AF-A0A0T0MB02-F1
#
_cell.length_a   1.000
_cell.length_b   1.000
_cell.length_c   1.000
_cell.angle_alpha   90.00
_cell.angle_beta   90.00
_cell.angle_gamma   90.00
#
_symmetry.space_group_name_H-M   'P 1'
#
loop_
_entity.id
_entity.type
_entity.pdbx_description
1 polymer ?
#
loop_
_entity_poly.entity_id
_entity_poly.type
_entity_poly.pdbx_seq_one_letter_code
_entity_poly.pdbx_strand_id
1 'polypeptide(L)'
;MLQNNDEKISSVLFTAILPFLLFFMAYYGFESSYVKLKTMGKAPDFMFSSVYAYRVIPNFLTVHVTTFLTDFINSNLISLKPFIVKNGTAFYHSIFLINLVFFLCSSVVLDKILKFKPNLFASDPRLRKLLHLLGVFLMVIVQYVPTNCDSIAVFFFLAGVFFSLKYSKSRQNRDLFILAGIIFISTFVRETACLNIAFFAALFFDYRKFSIKNFAFYKEIAVVILAFVIPYIGLRMIIPQEGAVAEGFYLLQNFSSPFNLAGLVFGTVVLCFIYQLCGVAERNTFKNFIILSVPYLGMITFVGLFWETRLWLPLLLGVLVISSQNINFHKA
;
A
#
# COMPACT_ATOMS: atom_id res chain seq x y z
N MET A 1 13.85 -17.61 30.77
CA MET A 1 14.39 -16.29 30.37
C MET A 1 14.99 -16.29 28.96
N LEU A 2 15.74 -17.32 28.54
CA LEU A 2 16.32 -17.42 27.19
C LEU A 2 15.27 -17.48 26.05
N GLN A 3 14.22 -18.30 26.18
CA GLN A 3 13.13 -18.39 25.18
C GLN A 3 12.47 -17.04 24.85
N ASN A 4 12.26 -16.16 25.84
CA ASN A 4 11.66 -14.84 25.62
C ASN A 4 12.59 -13.88 24.86
N ASN A 5 13.91 -14.07 24.96
CA ASN A 5 14.87 -13.25 24.22
C ASN A 5 15.02 -13.77 22.79
N ASP A 6 15.05 -15.09 22.61
CA ASP A 6 15.13 -15.72 21.28
C ASP A 6 13.90 -15.37 20.41
N GLU A 7 12.70 -15.36 20.99
CA GLU A 7 11.49 -14.95 20.29
C GLU A 7 11.49 -13.47 19.91
N LYS A 8 11.97 -12.58 20.79
CA LYS A 8 12.09 -11.14 20.50
C LYS A 8 13.12 -10.89 19.39
N ILE A 9 14.28 -11.55 19.47
CA ILE A 9 15.34 -11.46 18.45
C ILE A 9 14.83 -11.98 17.11
N SER A 10 14.17 -13.14 17.10
CA SER A 10 13.52 -13.69 15.90
C SER A 10 12.50 -12.72 15.32
N SER A 11 11.66 -12.10 16.16
CA SER A 11 10.66 -11.14 15.69
C SER A 11 11.31 -9.92 15.03
N VAL A 12 12.36 -9.34 15.61
CA VAL A 12 13.06 -8.19 15.02
C VAL A 12 13.76 -8.58 13.72
N LEU A 13 14.37 -9.76 13.67
CA LEU A 13 15.03 -10.27 12.46
C LEU A 13 14.04 -10.38 11.29
N PHE A 14 12.87 -10.99 11.51
CA PHE A 14 11.88 -11.19 10.45
C PHE A 14 11.06 -9.94 10.11
N THR A 15 10.81 -9.04 11.05
CA THR A 15 9.96 -7.86 10.82
C THR A 15 10.73 -6.62 10.37
N ALA A 16 12.03 -6.52 10.68
CA ALA A 16 12.83 -5.35 10.36
C ALA A 16 14.07 -5.68 9.52
N ILE A 17 14.95 -6.58 10.01
CA ILE A 17 16.26 -6.81 9.38
C ILE A 17 16.13 -7.47 8.01
N LEU A 18 15.37 -8.57 7.91
CA LEU A 18 15.17 -9.27 6.64
C LEU A 18 14.46 -8.38 5.59
N PRO A 19 13.34 -7.70 5.92
CA PRO A 19 12.74 -6.73 5.00
C PRO A 19 13.71 -5.63 4.57
N PHE A 20 14.50 -5.07 5.48
CA PHE A 20 15.54 -4.09 5.14
C PHE A 20 16.51 -4.64 4.09
N LEU A 21 17.05 -5.85 4.32
CA LEU A 21 18.01 -6.47 3.41
C LEU A 21 17.40 -6.73 2.04
N LEU A 22 16.18 -7.29 1.98
CA LEU A 22 15.48 -7.54 0.72
C LEU A 22 15.21 -6.25 -0.04
N PHE A 23 14.77 -5.20 0.64
CA PHE A 23 14.51 -3.90 0.03
C PHE A 23 15.80 -3.25 -0.46
N PHE A 24 16.88 -3.31 0.32
CA PHE A 24 18.20 -2.81 -0.08
C PHE A 24 18.75 -3.53 -1.32
N MET A 25 18.68 -4.86 -1.32
CA MET A 25 19.07 -5.68 -2.48
C MET A 25 18.22 -5.36 -3.70
N ALA A 26 16.91 -5.17 -3.53
CA ALA A 26 16.04 -4.86 -4.65
C ALA A 26 16.35 -3.48 -5.25
N TYR A 27 16.57 -2.49 -4.38
CA TYR A 27 16.77 -1.10 -4.80
C TYR A 27 18.13 -0.88 -5.47
N TYR A 28 19.22 -1.39 -4.87
CA TYR A 28 20.57 -1.17 -5.41
C TYR A 28 21.04 -2.29 -6.35
N GLY A 29 20.56 -3.51 -6.15
CA GLY A 29 20.96 -4.69 -6.93
C GLY A 29 20.23 -4.83 -8.27
N PHE A 30 18.99 -4.31 -8.39
CA PHE A 30 18.30 -4.23 -9.68
C PHE A 30 18.32 -2.79 -10.23
N GLU A 31 18.38 -2.66 -11.55
CA GLU A 31 18.19 -1.38 -12.24
C GLU A 31 16.77 -1.29 -12.80
N SER A 32 16.14 -0.13 -12.59
CA SER A 32 14.83 0.13 -13.18
C SER A 32 14.97 0.36 -14.68
N SER A 33 14.22 -0.41 -15.48
CA SER A 33 14.17 -0.24 -16.94
C SER A 33 13.31 0.95 -17.39
N TYR A 34 12.52 1.55 -16.49
CA TYR A 34 11.50 2.54 -16.83
C TYR A 34 12.02 3.97 -16.89
N VAL A 35 12.79 4.39 -15.89
CA VAL A 35 13.34 5.74 -15.80
C VAL A 35 14.71 5.65 -15.16
N LYS A 36 15.70 6.33 -15.74
CA LYS A 36 17.06 6.47 -15.17
C LYS A 36 17.07 7.39 -13.95
N LEU A 37 16.27 7.07 -12.93
CA LEU A 37 16.20 7.81 -11.67
C LEU A 37 17.55 7.86 -10.95
N LYS A 38 18.38 6.82 -11.12
CA LYS A 38 19.74 6.73 -10.57
C LYS A 38 20.66 7.86 -11.05
N THR A 39 20.39 8.49 -12.21
CA THR A 39 21.22 9.56 -12.77
C THR A 39 20.63 10.96 -12.58
N MET A 40 19.41 11.09 -12.02
CA MET A 40 18.75 12.40 -11.87
C MET A 40 19.29 13.13 -10.64
N GLY A 41 19.83 14.33 -10.83
CA GLY A 41 20.42 15.12 -9.73
C GLY A 41 19.40 15.79 -8.80
N LYS A 42 18.15 15.99 -9.26
CA LYS A 42 17.06 16.69 -8.55
C LYS A 42 15.71 16.05 -8.85
N ALA A 43 14.70 16.41 -8.03
CA ALA A 43 13.31 16.06 -8.30
C ALA A 43 12.88 16.62 -9.67
N PRO A 44 12.41 15.78 -10.60
CA PRO A 44 12.03 16.21 -11.93
C PRO A 44 10.71 16.98 -11.91
N ASP A 45 10.59 18.00 -12.77
CA ASP A 45 9.45 18.92 -12.81
C ASP A 45 8.11 18.22 -13.07
N PHE A 46 8.13 17.07 -13.76
CA PHE A 46 6.91 16.29 -14.01
C PHE A 46 6.22 15.83 -12.72
N MET A 47 6.96 15.67 -11.59
CA MET A 47 6.37 15.29 -10.29
C MET A 47 5.41 16.35 -9.74
N PHE A 48 5.53 17.60 -10.19
CA PHE A 48 4.69 18.73 -9.78
C PHE A 48 3.65 19.13 -10.82
N SER A 49 3.48 18.30 -11.86
CA SER A 49 2.54 18.55 -12.96
C SER A 49 1.54 17.40 -13.10
N SER A 50 0.41 17.66 -13.76
CA SER A 50 -0.58 16.64 -14.11
C SER A 50 -1.11 15.88 -12.88
N VAL A 51 -1.29 14.55 -12.99
CA VAL A 51 -1.83 13.69 -11.93
C VAL A 51 -0.84 13.54 -10.77
N TYR A 52 0.47 13.70 -11.00
CA TYR A 52 1.47 13.65 -9.93
C TYR A 52 1.44 14.86 -8.99
N ALA A 53 0.92 16.01 -9.44
CA ALA A 53 0.81 17.22 -8.63
C ALA A 53 -0.06 17.02 -7.37
N TYR A 54 -1.05 16.12 -7.43
CA TYR A 54 -1.93 15.82 -6.31
C TYR A 54 -1.28 14.97 -5.21
N ARG A 55 -0.06 14.44 -5.45
CA ARG A 55 0.72 13.64 -4.48
C ARG A 55 1.56 14.54 -3.57
N VAL A 56 0.88 15.44 -2.87
CA VAL A 56 1.46 16.53 -2.08
C VAL A 56 2.50 16.01 -1.08
N ILE A 57 2.12 15.05 -0.22
CA ILE A 57 3.01 14.58 0.86
C ILE A 57 4.30 13.94 0.31
N PRO A 58 4.24 12.95 -0.60
CA PRO A 58 5.43 12.38 -1.23
C PRO A 58 6.35 13.42 -1.87
N ASN A 59 5.78 14.38 -2.61
CA ASN A 59 6.55 15.37 -3.35
C ASN A 59 7.33 16.31 -2.40
N PHE A 60 6.65 16.88 -1.39
CA PHE A 60 7.31 17.72 -0.39
C PHE A 60 8.36 16.95 0.39
N LEU A 61 8.05 15.74 0.83
CA LEU A 61 8.99 14.91 1.59
C LEU A 61 10.25 14.61 0.76
N THR A 62 10.09 14.31 -0.53
CA THR A 62 11.22 14.03 -1.42
C THR A 62 12.13 15.24 -1.57
N VAL A 63 11.58 16.44 -1.74
CA VAL A 63 12.37 17.68 -1.84
C VAL A 63 13.15 17.93 -0.55
N HIS A 64 12.47 17.93 0.61
CA HIS A 64 13.12 18.22 1.89
C HIS A 64 14.21 17.21 2.26
N VAL A 65 13.94 15.91 2.07
CA VAL A 65 14.94 14.85 2.34
C VAL A 65 16.09 14.92 1.34
N THR A 66 15.86 15.32 0.10
CA THR A 66 16.94 15.51 -0.89
C THR A 66 17.86 16.67 -0.50
N THR A 67 17.31 17.82 -0.12
CA THR A 67 18.10 18.96 0.35
C THR A 67 18.91 18.59 1.58
N PHE A 68 18.25 18.02 2.61
CA PHE A 68 18.91 17.58 3.83
C PHE A 68 20.04 16.59 3.56
N LEU A 69 19.79 15.57 2.71
CA LEU A 69 20.80 14.55 2.42
C LEU A 69 21.97 15.13 1.62
N THR A 70 21.71 16.05 0.71
CA THR A 70 22.75 16.74 -0.06
C THR A 70 23.66 17.54 0.86
N ASP A 71 23.08 18.31 1.79
CA ASP A 71 23.83 19.10 2.77
C ASP A 71 24.62 18.19 3.72
N PHE A 72 24.01 17.10 4.19
CA PHE A 72 24.64 16.11 5.06
C PHE A 72 25.80 15.38 4.39
N ILE A 73 25.66 14.99 3.11
CA ILE A 73 26.75 14.36 2.35
C ILE A 73 27.92 15.32 2.16
N ASN A 74 27.62 16.59 1.84
CA ASN A 74 28.65 17.60 1.57
C ASN A 74 29.35 18.12 2.83
N SER A 75 28.72 18.05 4.00
CA SER A 75 29.30 18.50 5.27
C SER A 75 29.94 17.36 6.08
N ASN A 76 29.18 16.28 6.32
CA ASN A 76 29.53 15.29 7.35
C ASN A 76 30.08 13.98 6.78
N LEU A 77 29.83 13.67 5.50
CA LEU A 77 30.23 12.40 4.86
C LEU A 77 31.23 12.60 3.70
N ILE A 78 32.09 13.62 3.77
CA ILE A 78 33.02 13.98 2.69
C ILE A 78 33.90 12.78 2.27
N SER A 79 34.36 11.98 3.23
CA SER A 79 35.15 10.75 3.01
C SER A 79 34.38 9.66 2.23
N LEU A 80 33.07 9.53 2.46
CA LEU A 80 32.22 8.51 1.84
C LEU A 80 31.52 9.00 0.57
N LYS A 81 31.61 10.30 0.25
CA LYS A 81 31.00 10.91 -0.92
C LYS A 81 31.35 10.20 -2.25
N PRO A 82 32.59 9.77 -2.53
CA PRO A 82 32.90 9.06 -3.77
C PRO A 82 32.16 7.72 -3.89
N PHE A 83 31.97 7.01 -2.78
CA PHE A 83 31.23 5.76 -2.73
C PHE A 83 29.73 5.97 -2.92
N ILE A 84 29.17 7.02 -2.30
CA ILE A 84 27.74 7.35 -2.39
C ILE A 84 27.39 7.73 -3.84
N VAL A 85 28.13 8.68 -4.42
CA VAL A 85 27.88 9.17 -5.79
C VAL A 85 28.04 8.06 -6.83
N LYS A 86 28.90 7.07 -6.59
CA LYS A 86 29.04 5.89 -7.47
C LYS A 86 27.76 5.05 -7.54
N ASN A 87 26.98 4.99 -6.47
CA ASN A 87 25.80 4.12 -6.34
C ASN A 87 24.47 4.84 -6.60
N GLY A 88 24.49 6.16 -6.82
CA GLY A 88 23.32 6.95 -7.15
C GLY A 88 23.50 8.43 -6.82
N THR A 89 22.52 9.24 -7.23
CA THR A 89 22.44 10.65 -6.82
C THR A 89 21.86 10.80 -5.41
N ALA A 90 22.08 11.95 -4.78
CA ALA A 90 21.43 12.29 -3.51
C ALA A 90 19.90 12.13 -3.58
N PHE A 91 19.29 12.55 -4.70
CA PHE A 91 17.87 12.36 -4.96
C PHE A 91 17.46 10.87 -4.92
N TYR A 92 18.20 10.00 -5.59
CA TYR A 92 17.92 8.57 -5.62
C TYR A 92 18.01 7.93 -4.22
N HIS A 93 19.03 8.31 -3.44
CA HIS A 93 19.20 7.88 -2.05
C HIS A 93 18.11 8.42 -1.11
N SER A 94 17.61 9.63 -1.37
CA SER A 94 16.48 10.20 -0.62
C SER A 94 15.18 9.44 -0.86
N ILE A 95 14.88 9.07 -2.12
CA ILE A 95 13.73 8.20 -2.42
C ILE A 95 13.90 6.85 -1.73
N PHE A 96 15.10 6.25 -1.78
CA PHE A 96 15.40 5.00 -1.07
C PHE A 96 15.10 5.12 0.43
N LEU A 97 15.59 6.17 1.09
CA LEU A 97 15.45 6.36 2.53
C LEU A 97 13.99 6.54 2.93
N ILE A 98 13.24 7.38 2.21
CA ILE A 98 11.81 7.57 2.43
C ILE A 98 11.09 6.23 2.30
N ASN A 99 11.28 5.54 1.17
CA ASN A 99 10.60 4.28 0.91
C ASN A 99 10.97 3.21 1.92
N LEU A 100 12.23 3.15 2.35
CA LEU A 100 12.70 2.20 3.34
C LEU A 100 11.98 2.40 4.68
N VAL A 101 11.88 3.63 5.17
CA VAL A 101 11.19 3.92 6.44
C VAL A 101 9.74 3.44 6.38
N PHE A 102 8.99 3.85 5.35
CA PHE A 102 7.58 3.47 5.22
C PHE A 102 7.39 1.97 4.91
N PHE A 103 8.34 1.34 4.22
CA PHE A 103 8.34 -0.08 3.96
C PHE A 103 8.55 -0.90 5.26
N LEU A 104 9.50 -0.50 6.11
CA LEU A 104 9.69 -1.12 7.43
C LEU A 104 8.47 -0.91 8.32
N CYS A 105 7.89 0.30 8.33
CA CYS A 105 6.63 0.55 9.02
C CYS A 105 5.50 -0.35 8.48
N SER A 106 5.39 -0.54 7.17
CA SER A 106 4.43 -1.44 6.53
C SER A 106 4.63 -2.89 6.97
N SER A 107 5.87 -3.37 7.01
CA SER A 107 6.22 -4.70 7.51
C SER A 107 5.79 -4.91 8.97
N VAL A 108 6.03 -3.91 9.84
CA VAL A 108 5.63 -3.96 11.26
C VAL A 108 4.11 -3.94 11.40
N VAL A 109 3.39 -3.12 10.63
CA VAL A 109 1.93 -3.08 10.63
C VAL A 109 1.35 -4.40 10.13
N LEU A 110 1.93 -5.00 9.08
CA LEU A 110 1.52 -6.30 8.56
C LEU A 110 1.67 -7.41 9.62
N ASP A 111 2.80 -7.45 10.33
CA ASP A 111 3.01 -8.40 11.43
C ASP A 111 1.96 -8.22 12.54
N LYS A 112 1.63 -6.97 12.90
CA LYS A 112 0.56 -6.66 13.88
C LYS A 112 -0.81 -7.12 13.39
N ILE A 113 -1.13 -6.94 12.11
CA ILE A 113 -2.38 -7.42 11.50
C ILE A 113 -2.46 -8.95 11.61
N LEU A 114 -1.43 -9.66 11.17
CA LEU A 114 -1.38 -11.13 11.18
C LEU A 114 -1.50 -11.72 12.60
N LYS A 115 -1.05 -10.99 13.63
CA LYS A 115 -1.17 -11.39 15.04
C LYS A 115 -2.50 -11.00 15.70
N PHE A 116 -3.28 -10.07 15.14
CA PHE A 116 -4.43 -9.47 15.84
C PHE A 116 -5.53 -10.47 16.19
N LYS A 117 -6.03 -11.23 15.21
CA LYS A 117 -6.98 -12.35 15.39
C LYS A 117 -6.91 -13.32 14.20
N PRO A 118 -5.89 -14.19 14.16
CA PRO A 118 -5.79 -15.15 13.08
C PRO A 118 -6.99 -16.11 13.05
N ASN A 119 -7.37 -16.57 11.87
CA ASN A 119 -8.26 -17.72 11.71
C ASN A 119 -7.54 -19.04 12.01
N LEU A 120 -8.26 -20.16 11.95
CA LEU A 120 -7.71 -21.50 12.23
C LEU A 120 -6.47 -21.79 11.36
N PHE A 121 -6.48 -21.37 10.09
CA PHE A 121 -5.35 -21.49 9.18
C PHE A 121 -4.13 -20.68 9.70
N ALA A 122 -4.28 -19.38 9.91
CA ALA A 122 -3.21 -18.48 10.35
C ALA A 122 -2.90 -18.54 11.85
N SER A 123 -3.46 -19.49 12.60
CA SER A 123 -3.20 -19.62 14.04
C SER A 123 -1.80 -20.15 14.32
N ASP A 124 -1.24 -20.93 13.39
CA ASP A 124 0.14 -21.43 13.48
C ASP A 124 1.15 -20.26 13.33
N PRO A 125 2.04 -20.02 14.32
CA PRO A 125 3.10 -19.01 14.21
C PRO A 125 4.02 -19.20 13.00
N ARG A 126 4.27 -20.43 12.54
CA ARG A 126 5.12 -20.70 11.37
C ARG A 126 4.48 -20.19 10.09
N LEU A 127 3.19 -20.47 9.94
CA LEU A 127 2.42 -20.01 8.79
C LEU A 127 2.28 -18.48 8.78
N ARG A 128 2.09 -17.83 9.93
CA ARG A 128 2.09 -16.35 10.01
C ARG A 128 3.39 -15.75 9.53
N LYS A 129 4.54 -16.34 9.90
CA LYS A 129 5.85 -15.90 9.41
C LYS A 129 5.95 -16.06 7.89
N LEU A 130 5.42 -17.15 7.33
CA LEU A 130 5.36 -17.37 5.88
C LEU A 130 4.47 -16.34 5.18
N LEU A 131 3.29 -16.04 5.72
CA LEU A 131 2.37 -15.02 5.17
C LEU A 131 2.97 -13.61 5.27
N HIS A 132 3.65 -13.31 6.37
CA HIS A 132 4.40 -12.06 6.52
C HIS A 132 5.50 -11.95 5.46
N LEU A 133 6.31 -13.00 5.29
CA LEU A 133 7.37 -13.05 4.28
C LEU A 133 6.80 -12.91 2.86
N LEU A 134 5.68 -13.57 2.56
CA LEU A 134 4.99 -13.45 1.28
C LEU A 134 4.54 -12.01 1.04
N GLY A 135 3.93 -11.35 2.04
CA GLY A 135 3.54 -9.95 1.94
C GLY A 135 4.75 -9.02 1.74
N VAL A 136 5.84 -9.23 2.48
CA VAL A 136 7.10 -8.51 2.30
C VAL A 136 7.66 -8.72 0.89
N PHE A 137 7.67 -9.95 0.39
CA PHE A 137 8.16 -10.26 -0.95
C PHE A 137 7.31 -9.60 -2.03
N LEU A 138 5.98 -9.62 -1.90
CA LEU A 138 5.07 -8.90 -2.80
C LEU A 138 5.34 -7.39 -2.77
N MET A 139 5.57 -6.80 -1.59
CA MET A 139 5.92 -5.38 -1.48
C MET A 139 7.29 -5.04 -2.10
N VAL A 140 8.26 -5.96 -2.07
CA VAL A 140 9.61 -5.75 -2.63
C VAL A 140 9.62 -5.93 -4.14
N ILE A 141 9.00 -7.00 -4.67
CA ILE A 141 9.09 -7.33 -6.10
C ILE A 141 8.48 -6.25 -6.99
N VAL A 142 7.46 -5.55 -6.51
CA VAL A 142 6.79 -4.46 -7.25
C VAL A 142 7.60 -3.15 -7.28
N GLN A 143 8.72 -3.07 -6.54
CA GLN A 143 9.57 -1.88 -6.44
C GLN A 143 10.64 -1.79 -7.55
N TYR A 144 10.54 -2.64 -8.57
CA TYR A 144 11.37 -2.53 -9.79
C TYR A 144 11.17 -1.20 -10.53
N VAL A 145 10.08 -0.48 -10.26
CA VAL A 145 9.91 0.94 -10.62
C VAL A 145 9.84 1.77 -9.33
N PRO A 146 10.97 2.28 -8.83
CA PRO A 146 10.98 3.04 -7.59
C PRO A 146 10.24 4.36 -7.77
N THR A 147 9.26 4.63 -6.92
CA THR A 147 8.55 5.91 -6.85
C THR A 147 8.58 6.43 -5.42
N ASN A 148 8.42 7.73 -5.24
CA ASN A 148 8.40 8.37 -3.94
C ASN A 148 7.10 8.14 -3.13
N CYS A 149 6.03 7.62 -3.76
CA CYS A 149 4.71 7.52 -3.14
C CYS A 149 4.27 6.10 -2.77
N ASP A 150 4.79 5.05 -3.43
CA ASP A 150 4.24 3.69 -3.31
C ASP A 150 4.35 3.12 -1.89
N SER A 151 5.54 3.16 -1.27
CA SER A 151 5.73 2.64 0.09
C SER A 151 4.92 3.41 1.13
N ILE A 152 4.75 4.73 0.94
CA ILE A 152 3.92 5.58 1.81
C ILE A 152 2.45 5.16 1.69
N ALA A 153 1.95 4.97 0.47
CA ALA A 153 0.58 4.56 0.21
C ALA A 153 0.29 3.17 0.80
N VAL A 154 1.23 2.22 0.67
CA VAL A 154 1.10 0.86 1.25
C VAL A 154 1.03 0.92 2.77
N PHE A 155 1.84 1.76 3.41
CA PHE A 155 1.80 1.94 4.86
C PHE A 155 0.43 2.43 5.33
N PHE A 156 -0.10 3.49 4.71
CA PHE A 156 -1.41 4.03 5.07
C PHE A 156 -2.56 3.07 4.73
N PHE A 157 -2.44 2.29 3.65
CA PHE A 157 -3.38 1.22 3.34
C PHE A 157 -3.40 0.15 4.44
N LEU A 158 -2.25 -0.42 4.80
CA LEU A 158 -2.16 -1.43 5.86
C LEU A 158 -2.60 -0.87 7.23
N ALA A 159 -2.25 0.37 7.54
CA ALA A 159 -2.73 1.04 8.75
C ALA A 159 -4.26 1.17 8.75
N GLY A 160 -4.86 1.58 7.63
CA GLY A 160 -6.31 1.64 7.45
C GLY A 160 -6.98 0.27 7.61
N VAL A 161 -6.41 -0.77 7.02
CA VAL A 161 -6.83 -2.17 7.19
C VAL A 161 -6.79 -2.59 8.66
N PHE A 162 -5.69 -2.29 9.37
CA PHE A 162 -5.55 -2.63 10.79
C PHE A 162 -6.63 -1.97 11.65
N PHE A 163 -6.88 -0.67 11.46
CA PHE A 163 -7.94 0.03 12.21
C PHE A 163 -9.35 -0.40 11.80
N SER A 164 -9.56 -0.79 10.54
CA SER A 164 -10.83 -1.39 10.08
C SER A 164 -11.13 -2.70 10.81
N LEU A 165 -10.13 -3.59 10.91
CA LEU A 165 -10.24 -4.84 11.67
C LEU A 165 -10.44 -4.58 13.17
N LYS A 166 -9.72 -3.61 13.73
CA LYS A 166 -9.83 -3.24 15.13
C LYS A 166 -11.23 -2.69 15.46
N TYR A 167 -11.76 -1.81 14.61
CA TYR A 167 -13.11 -1.28 14.71
C TYR A 167 -14.18 -2.36 14.58
N SER A 168 -14.02 -3.30 13.65
CA SER A 168 -14.93 -4.43 13.49
C SER A 168 -15.07 -5.27 14.76
N LYS A 169 -14.02 -5.34 15.58
CA LYS A 169 -14.03 -6.05 16.86
C LYS A 169 -14.51 -5.18 18.03
N SER A 170 -13.97 -3.97 18.16
CA SER A 170 -14.15 -3.13 19.35
C SER A 170 -15.41 -2.28 19.30
N ARG A 171 -15.90 -1.95 18.10
CA ARG A 171 -16.95 -0.96 17.82
C ARG A 171 -16.71 0.40 18.51
N GLN A 172 -15.44 0.72 18.81
CA GLN A 172 -15.08 1.98 19.45
C GLN A 172 -15.00 3.11 18.43
N ASN A 173 -15.72 4.21 18.66
CA ASN A 173 -15.68 5.40 17.80
C ASN A 173 -14.25 5.95 17.63
N ARG A 174 -13.37 5.78 18.62
CA ARG A 174 -11.95 6.17 18.53
C ARG A 174 -11.25 5.50 17.34
N ASP A 175 -11.48 4.19 17.14
CA ASP A 175 -10.82 3.45 16.05
C ASP A 175 -11.36 3.91 14.68
N LEU A 176 -12.64 4.31 14.60
CA LEU A 176 -13.25 4.89 13.40
C LEU A 176 -12.70 6.29 13.08
N PHE A 177 -12.53 7.16 14.08
CA PHE A 177 -11.94 8.49 13.87
C PHE A 177 -10.47 8.41 13.46
N ILE A 178 -9.71 7.45 14.02
CA ILE A 178 -8.33 7.20 13.59
C ILE A 178 -8.31 6.69 12.15
N LEU A 179 -9.20 5.76 11.78
CA LEU A 179 -9.33 5.30 10.40
C LEU A 179 -9.66 6.45 9.43
N ALA A 180 -10.60 7.32 9.80
CA ALA A 180 -10.96 8.49 9.01
C ALA A 180 -9.76 9.44 8.85
N GLY A 181 -9.01 9.72 9.92
CA GLY A 181 -7.79 10.53 9.85
C GLY A 181 -6.71 9.91 8.96
N ILE A 182 -6.54 8.59 9.01
CA ILE A 182 -5.62 7.84 8.14
C ILE A 182 -6.02 8.01 6.67
N ILE A 183 -7.31 7.84 6.34
CA ILE A 183 -7.80 7.97 4.96
C ILE A 183 -7.67 9.41 4.47
N PHE A 184 -7.96 10.37 5.33
CA PHE A 184 -7.82 11.79 5.03
C PHE A 184 -6.38 12.12 4.64
N ILE A 185 -5.40 11.76 5.49
CA ILE A 185 -3.97 11.98 5.21
C ILE A 185 -3.52 11.17 3.99
N SER A 186 -3.95 9.92 3.88
CA SER A 186 -3.59 9.04 2.76
C SER A 186 -4.06 9.59 1.41
N THR A 187 -5.13 10.38 1.37
CA THR A 187 -5.62 11.01 0.13
C THR A 187 -4.62 12.02 -0.43
N PHE A 188 -3.85 12.71 0.42
CA PHE A 188 -2.75 13.60 0.01
C PHE A 188 -1.48 12.84 -0.44
N VAL A 189 -1.42 11.54 -0.17
CA VAL A 189 -0.35 10.67 -0.65
C VAL A 189 -0.71 10.13 -2.03
N ARG A 190 -1.89 9.52 -2.14
CA ARG A 190 -2.38 8.90 -3.36
C ARG A 190 -3.88 8.59 -3.30
N GLU A 191 -4.54 8.62 -4.44
CA GLU A 191 -5.96 8.31 -4.63
C GLU A 191 -6.30 6.85 -4.29
N THR A 192 -5.31 5.95 -4.28
CA THR A 192 -5.44 4.53 -3.89
C THR A 192 -5.97 4.36 -2.46
N ALA A 193 -5.99 5.42 -1.65
CA ALA A 193 -6.65 5.46 -0.34
C ALA A 193 -8.13 5.02 -0.39
N CYS A 194 -8.80 5.14 -1.55
CA CYS A 194 -10.17 4.67 -1.74
C CYS A 194 -10.33 3.16 -1.47
N LEU A 195 -9.28 2.36 -1.61
CA LEU A 195 -9.32 0.92 -1.30
C LEU A 195 -9.50 0.63 0.19
N ASN A 196 -9.12 1.55 1.09
CA ASN A 196 -9.45 1.42 2.52
C ASN A 196 -10.97 1.49 2.74
N ILE A 197 -11.69 2.30 1.96
CA ILE A 197 -13.16 2.36 2.01
C ILE A 197 -13.74 1.03 1.55
N ALA A 198 -13.27 0.51 0.42
CA ALA A 198 -13.70 -0.80 -0.11
C ALA A 198 -13.44 -1.92 0.90
N PHE A 199 -12.28 -1.92 1.55
CA PHE A 199 -11.93 -2.89 2.59
C PHE A 199 -12.84 -2.78 3.80
N PHE A 200 -13.04 -1.56 4.33
CA PHE A 200 -13.92 -1.32 5.46
C PHE A 200 -15.35 -1.77 5.16
N ALA A 201 -15.89 -1.37 4.01
CA ALA A 201 -17.21 -1.78 3.57
C ALA A 201 -17.32 -3.31 3.42
N ALA A 202 -16.30 -3.97 2.86
CA ALA A 202 -16.31 -5.43 2.68
C ALA A 202 -16.42 -6.23 3.99
N LEU A 203 -15.88 -5.73 5.10
CA LEU A 203 -15.94 -6.38 6.41
C LEU A 203 -17.37 -6.46 6.97
N PHE A 204 -18.22 -5.52 6.61
CA PHE A 204 -19.54 -5.35 7.22
C PHE A 204 -20.70 -5.53 6.24
N PHE A 205 -20.44 -5.42 4.94
CA PHE A 205 -21.45 -5.61 3.91
C PHE A 205 -21.80 -7.10 3.80
N ASP A 206 -23.07 -7.45 4.03
CA ASP A 206 -23.60 -8.80 3.79
C ASP A 206 -24.76 -8.71 2.79
N TYR A 207 -24.51 -9.16 1.55
CA TYR A 207 -25.50 -9.17 0.47
C TYR A 207 -26.79 -9.92 0.85
N ARG A 208 -26.74 -10.92 1.74
CA ARG A 208 -27.92 -11.72 2.13
C ARG A 208 -28.77 -11.06 3.21
N LYS A 209 -28.21 -10.12 3.97
CA LYS A 209 -28.90 -9.38 5.04
C LYS A 209 -29.20 -7.93 4.62
N PHE A 210 -29.29 -7.67 3.31
CA PHE A 210 -29.69 -6.38 2.75
C PHE A 210 -31.15 -6.07 3.11
N SER A 211 -31.38 -5.71 4.36
CA SER A 211 -32.63 -5.18 4.90
C SER A 211 -32.35 -3.74 5.29
N ILE A 212 -33.14 -2.83 4.71
CA ILE A 212 -33.02 -1.36 4.75
C ILE A 212 -33.07 -0.77 6.18
N LYS A 213 -33.24 -1.59 7.23
CA LYS A 213 -33.49 -1.13 8.60
C LYS A 213 -32.26 -0.81 9.46
N ASN A 214 -31.04 -1.14 9.05
CA ASN A 214 -29.83 -0.88 9.86
C ASN A 214 -29.09 0.40 9.45
N PHE A 215 -29.69 1.58 9.73
CA PHE A 215 -29.14 2.91 9.43
C PHE A 215 -27.78 3.23 10.09
N ALA A 216 -27.46 2.61 11.22
CA ALA A 216 -26.21 2.88 11.95
C ALA A 216 -24.95 2.52 11.15
N PHE A 217 -25.00 1.42 10.40
CA PHE A 217 -23.88 0.95 9.59
C PHE A 217 -23.59 1.88 8.40
N TYR A 218 -24.64 2.41 7.77
CA TYR A 218 -24.50 3.37 6.66
C TYR A 218 -23.84 4.68 7.11
N LYS A 219 -24.08 5.11 8.37
CA LYS A 219 -23.43 6.29 8.94
C LYS A 219 -21.91 6.11 9.07
N GLU A 220 -21.47 4.93 9.50
CA GLU A 220 -20.03 4.62 9.66
C GLU A 220 -19.31 4.63 8.31
N ILE A 221 -19.88 3.97 7.29
CA ILE A 221 -19.33 4.03 5.93
C ILE A 221 -19.33 5.46 5.38
N ALA A 222 -20.41 6.22 5.60
CA ALA A 222 -20.48 7.61 5.15
C ALA A 222 -19.37 8.48 5.74
N VAL A 223 -19.02 8.31 7.03
CA VAL A 223 -17.89 9.02 7.65
C VAL A 223 -16.57 8.70 6.96
N VAL A 224 -16.32 7.42 6.67
CA VAL A 224 -15.10 6.95 5.98
C VAL A 224 -15.04 7.49 4.54
N ILE A 225 -16.18 7.53 3.83
CA ILE A 225 -16.30 8.11 2.49
C ILE A 225 -16.00 9.61 2.52
N LEU A 226 -16.63 10.36 3.44
CA LEU A 226 -16.42 11.80 3.58
C LEU A 226 -14.95 12.12 3.88
N ALA A 227 -14.27 11.29 4.68
CA ALA A 227 -12.86 11.45 4.97
C ALA A 227 -11.95 11.36 3.73
N PHE A 228 -12.39 10.71 2.65
CA PHE A 228 -11.69 10.68 1.37
C PHE A 228 -12.17 11.79 0.42
N VAL A 229 -13.48 11.98 0.30
CA VAL A 229 -14.07 12.90 -0.67
C VAL A 229 -13.70 14.35 -0.37
N ILE A 230 -13.71 14.76 0.91
CA ILE A 230 -13.37 16.14 1.33
C ILE A 230 -11.95 16.52 0.89
N PRO A 231 -10.88 15.80 1.27
CA PRO A 231 -9.53 16.15 0.84
C PRO A 231 -9.32 15.97 -0.66
N TYR A 232 -9.99 14.99 -1.30
CA TYR A 232 -9.90 14.79 -2.74
C TYR A 232 -10.44 15.99 -3.53
N ILE A 233 -11.65 16.45 -3.22
CA ILE A 233 -12.24 17.63 -3.85
C ILE A 233 -11.42 18.88 -3.50
N GLY A 234 -10.99 19.02 -2.24
CA GLY A 234 -10.14 20.13 -1.81
C GLY A 234 -8.86 20.24 -2.62
N LEU A 235 -8.16 19.12 -2.86
CA LEU A 235 -6.97 19.09 -3.71
C LEU A 235 -7.25 19.49 -5.15
N ARG A 236 -8.36 19.02 -5.72
CA ARG A 236 -8.79 19.36 -7.09
C ARG A 236 -9.13 20.84 -7.25
N MET A 237 -9.64 21.49 -6.20
CA MET A 237 -9.94 22.93 -6.22
C MET A 237 -8.70 23.80 -6.01
N ILE A 238 -7.76 23.39 -5.16
CA ILE A 238 -6.57 24.18 -4.80
C ILE A 238 -5.48 24.10 -5.88
N ILE A 239 -5.33 22.94 -6.53
CA ILE A 239 -4.31 22.71 -7.55
C ILE A 239 -5.01 22.56 -8.92
N PRO A 240 -5.35 23.68 -9.58
CA PRO A 240 -5.87 23.65 -10.94
C PRO A 240 -4.76 23.15 -11.87
N GLN A 241 -5.00 22.01 -12.50
CA GLN A 241 -4.14 21.46 -13.54
C GLN A 241 -4.95 21.48 -14.84
N GLU A 242 -4.37 22.00 -15.93
CA GLU A 242 -5.02 22.05 -17.25
C GLU A 242 -5.06 20.66 -17.94
N GLY A 243 -4.35 19.68 -17.38
CA GLY A 243 -4.32 18.29 -17.86
C GLY A 243 -5.49 17.46 -17.32
N ALA A 244 -6.08 16.66 -18.22
CA ALA A 244 -7.24 15.80 -18.00
C ALA A 244 -7.14 14.95 -16.71
N VAL A 245 -8.31 14.47 -16.25
CA VAL A 245 -8.49 13.52 -15.13
C VAL A 245 -7.57 12.27 -15.24
N ALA A 246 -6.97 12.04 -16.41
CA ALA A 246 -6.00 11.00 -16.72
C ALA A 246 -4.81 11.55 -17.54
N GLU A 247 -3.60 11.02 -17.31
CA GLU A 247 -2.42 11.30 -18.15
C GLU A 247 -2.54 10.75 -19.58
N GLY A 248 -3.46 9.81 -19.78
CA GLY A 248 -3.79 9.21 -21.07
C GLY A 248 -4.80 8.08 -20.90
N PHE A 249 -5.48 7.71 -21.99
CA PHE A 249 -6.33 6.52 -22.03
C PHE A 249 -5.51 5.36 -22.60
N TYR A 250 -5.21 4.37 -21.76
CA TYR A 250 -4.32 3.25 -22.09
C TYR A 250 -5.06 1.96 -22.45
N LEU A 251 -6.39 2.02 -22.64
CA LEU A 251 -7.22 0.83 -22.82
C LEU A 251 -6.75 -0.05 -24.00
N LEU A 252 -6.45 0.54 -25.16
CA LEU A 252 -5.92 -0.19 -26.31
C LEU A 252 -4.54 -0.79 -26.05
N GLN A 253 -3.66 -0.07 -25.35
CA GLN A 253 -2.32 -0.55 -25.02
C GLN A 253 -2.34 -1.67 -23.98
N ASN A 254 -3.32 -1.66 -23.07
CA ASN A 254 -3.49 -2.69 -22.04
C ASN A 254 -3.82 -4.07 -22.65
N PHE A 255 -4.57 -4.11 -23.75
CA PHE A 255 -4.94 -5.37 -24.41
C PHE A 255 -4.05 -5.73 -25.61
N SER A 256 -3.29 -4.78 -26.17
CA SER A 256 -2.42 -5.03 -27.33
C SER A 256 -0.98 -5.39 -26.95
N SER A 257 -0.50 -4.98 -25.78
CA SER A 257 0.88 -5.24 -25.35
C SER A 257 1.01 -6.57 -24.59
N PRO A 258 1.97 -7.45 -24.94
CA PRO A 258 2.18 -8.71 -24.23
C PRO A 258 2.59 -8.50 -22.77
N PHE A 259 3.29 -7.41 -22.46
CA PHE A 259 3.65 -7.06 -21.08
C PHE A 259 2.41 -6.74 -20.23
N ASN A 260 1.47 -5.95 -20.76
CA ASN A 260 0.26 -5.62 -20.01
C ASN A 260 -0.63 -6.85 -19.77
N LEU A 261 -0.74 -7.74 -20.76
CA LEU A 261 -1.43 -9.03 -20.59
C LEU A 261 -0.77 -9.89 -19.51
N ALA A 262 0.57 -9.97 -19.49
CA ALA A 262 1.30 -10.68 -18.45
C ALA A 262 1.04 -10.10 -17.05
N GLY A 263 0.96 -8.76 -16.91
CA GLY A 263 0.59 -8.10 -15.66
C GLY A 263 -0.82 -8.42 -15.18
N LEU A 264 -1.79 -8.47 -16.09
CA LEU A 264 -3.17 -8.88 -15.79
C LEU A 264 -3.27 -10.36 -15.38
N VAL A 265 -2.56 -11.24 -16.09
CA VAL A 265 -2.45 -12.66 -15.74
C VAL A 265 -1.83 -12.82 -14.36
N PHE A 266 -0.74 -12.10 -14.07
CA PHE A 266 -0.11 -12.08 -12.74
C PHE A 266 -1.11 -11.71 -11.65
N GLY A 267 -1.78 -10.56 -11.78
CA GLY A 267 -2.76 -10.10 -10.79
C GLY A 267 -3.89 -11.11 -10.57
N THR A 268 -4.44 -11.65 -11.65
CA THR A 268 -5.54 -12.62 -11.62
C THR A 268 -5.12 -13.95 -10.97
N VAL A 269 -3.97 -14.50 -11.37
CA VAL A 269 -3.46 -15.77 -10.84
C VAL A 269 -3.17 -15.66 -9.35
N VAL A 270 -2.54 -14.57 -8.91
CA VAL A 270 -2.25 -14.39 -7.48
C VAL A 270 -3.54 -14.20 -6.68
N LEU A 271 -4.53 -13.46 -7.20
CA LEU A 271 -5.85 -13.36 -6.55
C LEU A 271 -6.55 -14.72 -6.46
N CYS A 272 -6.52 -15.52 -7.52
CA CYS A 272 -7.07 -16.88 -7.53
C CYS A 272 -6.35 -17.79 -6.52
N PHE A 273 -5.02 -17.70 -6.44
CA PHE A 273 -4.22 -18.44 -5.48
C PHE A 273 -4.61 -18.09 -4.04
N ILE A 274 -4.70 -16.79 -3.69
CA ILE A 274 -5.11 -16.36 -2.35
C ILE A 274 -6.56 -16.77 -2.05
N TYR A 275 -7.45 -16.72 -3.05
CA TYR A 275 -8.84 -17.19 -2.89
C TYR A 275 -8.93 -18.67 -2.50
N GLN A 276 -8.02 -19.52 -3.01
CA GLN A 276 -7.97 -20.94 -2.64
C GLN A 276 -7.53 -21.14 -1.19
N LEU A 277 -6.73 -20.23 -0.62
CA LEU A 277 -6.33 -20.24 0.79
C LEU A 277 -7.47 -19.83 1.74
N CYS A 278 -8.53 -19.17 1.24
CA CYS A 278 -9.64 -18.71 2.06
C CYS A 278 -10.60 -19.84 2.46
N GLY A 279 -11.00 -19.84 3.74
CA GLY A 279 -12.13 -20.63 4.25
C GLY A 279 -13.50 -20.12 3.77
N VAL A 280 -14.56 -20.86 4.12
CA VAL A 280 -15.92 -20.58 3.62
C VAL A 280 -16.44 -19.20 4.04
N ALA A 281 -16.11 -18.74 5.25
CA ALA A 281 -16.55 -17.45 5.76
C ALA A 281 -15.78 -16.29 5.11
N GLU A 282 -14.46 -16.45 5.00
CA GLU A 282 -13.53 -15.46 4.45
C GLU A 282 -13.77 -15.24 2.95
N ARG A 283 -14.21 -16.28 2.22
CA ARG A 283 -14.56 -16.20 0.79
C ARG A 283 -15.65 -15.17 0.50
N ASN A 284 -16.63 -14.98 1.39
CA ASN A 284 -17.66 -13.96 1.18
C ASN A 284 -17.08 -12.55 1.31
N THR A 285 -16.29 -12.29 2.36
CA THR A 285 -15.62 -11.00 2.54
C THR A 285 -14.64 -10.70 1.40
N PHE A 286 -13.90 -11.71 0.94
CA PHE A 286 -13.02 -11.60 -0.22
C PHE A 286 -13.81 -11.14 -1.46
N LYS A 287 -14.93 -11.81 -1.78
CA LYS A 287 -15.76 -11.43 -2.93
C LYS A 287 -16.30 -10.02 -2.80
N ASN A 288 -16.78 -9.64 -1.61
CA ASN A 288 -17.27 -8.29 -1.35
C ASN A 288 -16.16 -7.25 -1.58
N PHE A 289 -14.95 -7.51 -1.11
CA PHE A 289 -13.81 -6.62 -1.29
C PHE A 289 -13.45 -6.44 -2.77
N ILE A 290 -13.41 -7.51 -3.55
CA ILE A 290 -13.13 -7.42 -4.99
C ILE A 290 -14.24 -6.67 -5.72
N ILE A 291 -15.52 -6.95 -5.42
CA ILE A 291 -16.66 -6.26 -6.04
C ILE A 291 -16.64 -4.75 -5.71
N LEU A 292 -16.41 -4.41 -4.45
CA LEU A 292 -16.33 -3.00 -4.01
C LEU A 292 -15.08 -2.29 -4.56
N SER A 293 -14.05 -3.06 -4.97
CA SER A 293 -12.85 -2.54 -5.63
C SER A 293 -12.98 -2.43 -7.16
N VAL A 294 -14.12 -2.82 -7.75
CA VAL A 294 -14.35 -2.71 -9.20
C VAL A 294 -14.14 -1.30 -9.75
N PRO A 295 -14.58 -0.21 -9.09
CA PRO A 295 -14.31 1.15 -9.57
C PRO A 295 -12.80 1.43 -9.70
N TYR A 296 -11.99 0.92 -8.77
CA TYR A 296 -10.54 1.04 -8.82
C TYR A 296 -9.94 0.19 -9.96
N LEU A 297 -10.39 -1.05 -10.15
CA LEU A 297 -9.96 -1.90 -11.27
C LEU A 297 -10.34 -1.30 -12.64
N GLY A 298 -11.51 -0.68 -12.72
CA GLY A 298 -11.93 0.09 -13.89
C GLY A 298 -10.94 1.22 -14.17
N MET A 299 -10.61 2.04 -13.16
CA MET A 299 -9.62 3.11 -13.31
C MET A 299 -8.25 2.60 -13.74
N ILE A 300 -7.76 1.48 -13.20
CA ILE A 300 -6.52 0.85 -13.69
C ILE A 300 -6.64 0.48 -15.16
N THR A 301 -7.77 -0.07 -15.60
CA THR A 301 -7.96 -0.50 -16.99
C THR A 301 -7.97 0.69 -17.97
N PHE A 302 -8.53 1.83 -17.55
CA PHE A 302 -8.62 3.03 -18.38
C PHE A 302 -7.33 3.86 -18.38
N VAL A 303 -6.69 4.04 -17.22
CA VAL A 303 -5.64 5.04 -17.00
C VAL A 303 -4.30 4.43 -16.56
N GLY A 304 -4.32 3.20 -16.02
CA GLY A 304 -3.12 2.50 -15.60
C GLY A 304 -2.58 1.56 -16.67
N LEU A 305 -1.34 1.11 -16.49
CA LEU A 305 -0.74 0.01 -17.26
C LEU A 305 -0.75 -1.25 -16.41
N PHE A 306 -1.35 -2.34 -16.89
CA PHE A 306 -1.40 -3.59 -16.10
C PHE A 306 -0.03 -4.16 -15.76
N TRP A 307 0.96 -3.90 -16.61
CA TRP A 307 2.34 -4.28 -16.35
C TRP A 307 2.89 -3.66 -15.06
N GLU A 308 2.38 -2.50 -14.63
CA GLU A 308 2.73 -1.91 -13.33
C GLU A 308 2.11 -2.72 -12.19
N THR A 309 2.76 -3.84 -11.84
CA THR A 309 2.25 -4.78 -10.83
C THR A 309 2.04 -4.14 -9.45
N ARG A 310 2.69 -2.99 -9.18
CA ARG A 310 2.43 -2.13 -8.01
C ARG A 310 0.97 -1.69 -7.86
N LEU A 311 0.21 -1.54 -8.94
CA LEU A 311 -1.22 -1.15 -8.89
C LEU A 311 -2.08 -2.25 -8.26
N TRP A 312 -1.64 -3.50 -8.34
CA TRP A 312 -2.31 -4.65 -7.74
C TRP A 312 -1.95 -4.83 -6.27
N LEU A 313 -0.83 -4.26 -5.80
CA LEU A 313 -0.28 -4.53 -4.47
C LEU A 313 -1.29 -4.28 -3.32
N PRO A 314 -2.04 -3.16 -3.25
CA PRO A 314 -3.01 -2.98 -2.18
C PRO A 314 -4.14 -4.02 -2.21
N LEU A 315 -4.58 -4.44 -3.41
CA LEU A 315 -5.57 -5.52 -3.55
C LEU A 315 -5.01 -6.85 -3.03
N LEU A 316 -3.80 -7.21 -3.46
CA LEU A 316 -3.12 -8.44 -3.06
C LEU A 316 -2.89 -8.49 -1.53
N LEU A 317 -2.43 -7.40 -0.93
CA LEU A 317 -2.25 -7.31 0.52
C LEU A 317 -3.59 -7.34 1.25
N GLY A 318 -4.62 -6.65 0.74
CA GLY A 318 -5.96 -6.66 1.33
C GLY A 318 -6.56 -8.07 1.37
N VAL A 319 -6.47 -8.81 0.27
CA VAL A 319 -6.98 -10.19 0.23
C VAL A 319 -6.13 -11.16 1.05
N LEU A 320 -4.80 -10.97 1.10
CA LEU A 320 -3.92 -11.76 1.96
C LEU A 320 -4.30 -11.58 3.43
N VAL A 321 -4.57 -10.34 3.85
CA VAL A 321 -5.07 -10.06 5.20
C VAL A 321 -6.41 -10.76 5.42
N ILE A 322 -7.37 -10.63 4.50
CA ILE A 322 -8.69 -11.30 4.62
C ILE A 322 -8.54 -12.82 4.80
N SER A 323 -7.66 -13.47 4.03
CA SER A 323 -7.41 -14.92 4.14
C SER A 323 -6.84 -15.35 5.49
N SER A 324 -6.19 -14.43 6.22
CA SER A 324 -5.51 -14.71 7.49
C SER A 324 -6.37 -14.41 8.72
N GLN A 325 -7.38 -13.56 8.60
CA GLN A 325 -8.16 -13.07 9.75
C GLN A 325 -9.43 -13.89 9.95
N ASN A 326 -9.84 -14.05 11.20
CA ASN A 326 -11.15 -14.60 11.51
C ASN A 326 -12.22 -13.49 11.40
N ILE A 327 -13.02 -13.50 10.34
CA ILE A 327 -13.96 -12.39 10.02
C ILE A 327 -15.40 -12.66 10.51
N ASN A 328 -15.66 -13.77 11.21
CA ASN A 328 -17.00 -14.14 11.71
C ASN A 328 -17.49 -13.30 12.92
N PHE A 329 -17.28 -11.99 12.94
CA PHE A 329 -17.67 -11.13 14.08
C PHE A 329 -19.18 -10.84 14.16
N HIS A 330 -19.96 -11.16 13.12
CA HIS A 330 -21.40 -10.84 13.00
C HIS A 330 -22.34 -12.06 13.00
N LYS A 331 -21.85 -13.22 13.45
CA LYS A 331 -22.63 -14.47 13.50
C LYS A 331 -22.88 -15.03 14.90
N ALA A 332 -22.52 -14.30 15.96
CA ALA A 332 -22.94 -14.61 17.33
C ALA A 332 -24.19 -13.80 17.67
#